data_AF-A0A6B9Y5M9-F1
#
_entry.id   AF-A0A6B9Y5M9-F1
#
_cell.length_a   1.000
_cell.length_b   1.000
_cell.length_c   1.000
_cell.angle_alpha   90.00
_cell.angle_beta   90.00
_cell.angle_gamma   90.00
#
_symmetry.space_group_name_H-M   'P 1'
#
loop_
_entity.id
_entity.type
_entity.pdbx_description
1 polymer ?
#
loop_
_entity_poly.entity_id
_entity_poly.type
_entity_poly.pdbx_seq_one_letter_code
_entity_poly.pdbx_strand_id
1 'polypeptide(L)' 'MSHFTVSGRFRTRHGQQEFTKTVEAPNEDVARDRLYTLIGSQHGVKRTKIELDSVAAAEEAAA' A
#
# COMPACT_ATOMS: atom_id res chain seq x y z
N MET A 1 8.75 -8.03 -14.11
CA MET A 1 8.05 -7.74 -12.85
C MET A 1 8.65 -6.48 -12.30
N SER A 2 7.82 -5.55 -11.83
CA SER A 2 8.28 -4.24 -11.35
C SER A 2 8.01 -4.13 -9.86
N HIS A 3 8.83 -3.33 -9.17
CA HIS A 3 8.63 -3.02 -7.77
C HIS A 3 7.89 -1.71 -7.66
N PHE A 4 6.89 -1.66 -6.79
CA PHE A 4 6.09 -0.47 -6.53
C PHE A 4 6.14 -0.16 -5.04
N THR A 5 6.52 1.06 -4.70
CA THR A 5 6.43 1.59 -3.35
C THR A 5 5.11 2.32 -3.22
N VAL A 6 4.25 1.82 -2.33
CA VAL A 6 2.95 2.41 -2.04
C VAL A 6 2.98 2.95 -0.62
N SER A 7 2.56 4.20 -0.47
CA SER A 7 2.34 4.84 0.83
C SER A 7 0.86 5.16 1.03
N GLY A 8 0.46 5.16 2.28
CA GLY A 8 -0.91 5.44 2.65
C GLY A 8 -1.12 5.37 4.15
N ARG A 9 -2.38 5.32 4.55
CA ARG A 9 -2.78 5.23 5.94
C ARG A 9 -3.99 4.31 6.12
N PHE A 10 -4.08 3.66 7.27
CA PHE A 10 -5.24 2.86 7.63
C PHE A 10 -5.80 3.26 8.99
N ARG A 11 -7.12 3.13 9.15
CA ARG A 11 -7.83 3.45 10.40
C ARG A 11 -7.82 2.26 11.34
N THR A 12 -7.22 2.43 12.50
CA THR A 12 -7.22 1.48 13.63
C THR A 12 -8.23 1.91 14.71
N ARG A 13 -8.35 1.12 15.77
CA ARG A 13 -9.13 1.50 16.96
C ARG A 13 -8.58 2.74 17.69
N HIS A 14 -7.29 3.05 17.50
CA HIS A 14 -6.56 4.08 18.25
C HIS A 14 -6.27 5.34 17.42
N GLY A 15 -6.66 5.35 16.14
CA GLY A 15 -6.39 6.46 15.23
C GLY A 15 -5.96 5.99 13.84
N GLN A 16 -5.47 6.95 13.04
CA GLN A 16 -4.89 6.65 11.73
C GLN A 16 -3.43 6.25 11.90
N GLN A 17 -2.99 5.24 11.15
CA GLN A 17 -1.62 4.80 11.12
C GLN A 17 -1.11 4.82 9.68
N GLU A 18 0.01 5.51 9.46
CA GLU A 18 0.67 5.59 8.17
C GLU A 18 1.49 4.33 7.90
N PHE A 19 1.66 4.00 6.63
CA PHE A 19 2.51 2.92 6.18
C PHE A 19 3.18 3.27 4.87
N THR A 20 4.32 2.63 4.62
CA THR A 20 4.99 2.62 3.32
C THR A 20 5.49 1.21 3.09
N LYS A 21 5.12 0.62 1.95
CA LYS A 21 5.54 -0.73 1.60
C LYS A 21 5.87 -0.85 0.12
N THR A 22 6.92 -1.61 -0.14
CA THR A 22 7.29 -2.04 -1.49
C THR A 22 6.68 -3.41 -1.77
N VAL A 23 6.00 -3.53 -2.91
CA VAL A 23 5.42 -4.77 -3.40
C VAL A 23 5.87 -5.01 -4.83
N GLU A 24 6.20 -6.25 -5.16
CA GLU A 24 6.40 -6.65 -6.55
C GLU A 24 5.02 -6.77 -7.21
N ALA A 25 4.85 -6.27 -8.42
CA ALA A 25 3.63 -6.41 -9.20
C ALA A 25 3.92 -6.27 -10.72
N PRO A 26 3.04 -6.79 -11.58
CA PRO A 26 3.11 -6.54 -13.03
C PRO A 26 2.71 -5.11 -13.41
N ASN A 27 1.88 -4.43 -12.60
CA ASN A 27 1.42 -3.06 -12.83
C ASN A 27 0.93 -2.42 -11.51
N GLU A 28 0.60 -1.13 -11.58
CA GLU A 28 0.15 -0.32 -10.44
C GLU A 28 -1.14 -0.84 -9.79
N ASP A 29 -2.12 -1.27 -10.59
CA ASP A 29 -3.40 -1.76 -10.08
C ASP A 29 -3.24 -3.05 -9.28
N VAL A 30 -2.39 -3.96 -9.75
CA VAL A 30 -2.04 -5.19 -9.00
C VAL A 30 -1.22 -4.86 -7.76
N ALA A 31 -0.36 -3.85 -7.80
CA ALA A 31 0.36 -3.39 -6.61
C ALA A 31 -0.60 -2.90 -5.52
N ARG A 32 -1.61 -2.10 -5.90
CA ARG A 32 -2.67 -1.63 -4.98
C ARG A 32 -3.47 -2.78 -4.38
N ASP A 33 -3.92 -3.73 -5.19
CA ASP A 33 -4.75 -4.84 -4.70
C ASP A 33 -3.97 -5.77 -3.75
N ARG A 34 -2.69 -6.04 -4.07
CA ARG A 34 -1.77 -6.76 -3.17
C ARG A 34 -1.61 -6.03 -1.85
N LEU A 35 -1.46 -4.72 -1.88
CA LEU A 35 -1.32 -3.92 -0.68
C LEU A 35 -2.59 -3.95 0.18
N TYR A 36 -3.77 -3.79 -0.41
CA TYR A 36 -5.04 -3.93 0.32
C TYR A 36 -5.16 -5.28 1.02
N THR A 37 -4.76 -6.36 0.34
CA THR A 37 -4.78 -7.71 0.89
C THR A 37 -3.75 -7.90 2.01
N LEU A 38 -2.56 -7.32 1.84
CA LEU A 38 -1.48 -7.41 2.82
C LEU A 38 -1.79 -6.63 4.09
N ILE A 39 -2.24 -5.38 3.98
CA ILE A 39 -2.64 -4.55 5.12
C ILE A 39 -3.88 -5.14 5.80
N GLY A 40 -4.86 -5.60 5.01
CA GLY A 40 -6.07 -6.21 5.52
C GLY A 40 -5.80 -7.49 6.34
N SER A 41 -4.90 -8.36 5.87
CA SER A 41 -4.56 -9.61 6.57
C SER A 41 -3.68 -9.39 7.80
N GLN A 42 -2.71 -8.47 7.75
CA GLN A 42 -1.82 -8.20 8.89
C GLN A 42 -2.50 -7.43 10.02
N HIS A 43 -3.40 -6.51 9.70
CA HIS A 43 -4.00 -5.60 10.68
C HIS A 43 -5.50 -5.86 10.91
N GLY A 44 -6.12 -6.80 10.19
CA GLY A 44 -7.54 -7.13 10.33
C GLY A 44 -8.47 -5.98 9.92
N VAL A 45 -8.05 -5.13 8.99
CA VAL A 45 -8.81 -3.95 8.54
C VAL A 45 -9.50 -4.17 7.20
N LYS A 46 -10.68 -3.58 7.04
CA LYS A 46 -11.42 -3.60 5.77
C LYS A 46 -10.77 -2.66 4.76
N ARG A 47 -10.87 -2.98 3.46
CA ARG A 47 -10.37 -2.12 2.36
C ARG A 47 -10.87 -0.68 2.45
N THR A 48 -12.12 -0.47 2.85
CA THR A 48 -12.72 0.85 3.03
C THR A 48 -12.10 1.69 4.16
N LYS A 49 -11.28 1.09 5.02
CA LYS A 49 -10.54 1.78 6.10
C LYS A 49 -9.08 2.05 5.71
N ILE A 50 -8.68 1.76 4.48
CA ILE A 50 -7.33 1.96 3.96
C ILE A 50 -7.41 3.06 2.90
N GLU A 51 -6.65 4.13 3.10
CA GLU A 51 -6.48 5.23 2.16
C GLU A 51 -5.07 5.13 1.57
N LEU A 52 -4.95 5.13 0.24
CA LEU A 52 -3.67 5.11 -0.46
C LEU A 52 -3.35 6.55 -0.90
N ASP A 53 -2.19 7.06 -0.51
CA ASP A 53 -1.78 8.44 -0.80
C ASP A 53 -0.95 8.50 -2.10
N SER A 54 0.00 7.58 -2.28
CA SER A 54 0.82 7.55 -3.49
C SER A 54 1.27 6.14 -3.87
N VAL A 55 1.43 5.90 -5.18
CA VAL A 55 2.06 4.70 -5.72
C VAL A 55 3.19 5.16 -6.63
N ALA A 56 4.42 4.82 -6.28
CA ALA A 56 5.60 5.10 -7.08
C ALA A 56 6.18 3.78 -7.59
N ALA A 57 6.52 3.71 -8.88
CA ALA A 57 7.40 2.65 -9.35
C ALA A 57 8.77 2.86 -8.68
N ALA A 58 9.34 1.80 -8.09
CA ALA A 58 10.60 1.88 -7.36
C ALA A 58 11.81 2.26 -8.25
N GLU A 59 11.61 2.33 -9.57
CA GLU A 59 12.60 2.87 -10.51
C GLU A 59 12.72 4.41 -10.45
N GLU A 60 11.73 5.12 -9.90
CA GLU A 60 11.63 6.59 -10.03
C GLU A 60 11.87 7.37 -8.72
N ALA A 61 12.14 6.69 -7.60
CA ALA A 61 12.39 7.34 -6.31
C ALA A 61 13.87 7.75 -6.07
N ALA A 62 14.73 7.54 -7.06
CA ALA A 62 16.13 7.98 -7.05
C ALA A 62 16.32 9.11 -8.07
N ALA A 63 15.79 10.30 -7.76
CA ALA A 63 16.06 11.54 -8.47
C ALA A 63 16.45 12.63 -7.47
#